data_AF-A0A3D0R0S6-F1
#
_entry.id   AF-A0A3D0R0S6-F1
#
_cell.length_a   1.000
_cell.length_b   1.000
_cell.length_c   1.000
_cell.angle_alpha   90.00
_cell.angle_beta   90.00
_cell.angle_gamma   90.00
#
_symmetry.space_group_name_H-M   'P 1'
#
loop_
_entity.id
_entity.type
_entity.pdbx_description
1 polymer ?
#
loop_
_entity_poly.entity_id
_entity_poly.type
_entity_poly.pdbx_seq_one_letter_code
_entity_poly.pdbx_strand_id
1 'polypeptide(L)' 'STPYALERSGAVLYVRRPAAGDRVALPDAPRSYAHVVRGAVALDGEPMGPGDAARTENCRGRELVAREASELLVWELG' A
#
# COMPACT_ATOMS: atom_id res chain seq x y z
N SER A 1 -2.85 7.74 13.22
CA SER A 1 -2.46 6.34 13.00
C SER A 1 -1.00 6.22 13.38
N THR A 2 -0.67 5.46 14.42
CA THR A 2 0.70 5.40 14.98
C THR A 2 1.45 4.25 14.31
N PRO A 3 2.59 4.50 13.65
CA PRO A 3 3.37 3.45 12.98
C PRO A 3 3.92 2.44 14.00
N TYR A 4 3.94 1.15 13.62
CA TYR A 4 4.59 0.09 14.39
C TYR A 4 5.90 -0.27 13.69
N ALA A 5 7.01 0.18 14.27
CA ALA A 5 8.34 -0.15 13.77
C ALA A 5 8.69 -1.58 14.20
N LEU A 6 9.06 -2.42 13.23
CA LEU A 6 9.62 -3.74 13.50
C LEU A 6 11.13 -3.59 13.66
N GLU A 7 11.54 -3.32 14.90
CA GLU A 7 12.96 -3.23 15.29
C GLU A 7 13.69 -4.53 14.86
N ARG A 8 14.66 -4.37 13.94
CA ARG A 8 15.56 -5.36 13.30
C ARG A 8 15.29 -5.76 11.84
N SER A 9 14.13 -5.49 11.23
CA SER A 9 13.87 -5.96 9.84
C SER A 9 14.06 -4.93 8.72
N GLY A 10 14.34 -3.66 9.03
CA GLY A 10 14.29 -2.59 8.02
C GLY A 10 12.91 -2.54 7.35
N ALA A 11 11.84 -2.70 8.13
CA ALA A 11 10.49 -2.70 7.61
C ALA A 11 9.52 -1.92 8.51
N VAL A 12 8.65 -1.15 7.86
CA VAL A 12 7.57 -0.39 8.51
C VAL A 12 6.25 -0.81 7.87
N LEU A 13 5.27 -1.19 8.69
CA LEU A 13 3.92 -1.49 8.23
C LEU A 13 3.01 -0.26 8.37
N TYR A 14 2.39 0.11 7.27
CA TYR A 14 1.36 1.12 7.18
C TYR A 14 -0.01 0.47 6.96
N VAL A 15 -0.97 0.77 7.83
CA VAL A 15 -2.37 0.46 7.59
C VAL A 15 -3.05 1.69 6.99
N ARG A 16 -3.76 1.50 5.87
CA ARG A 16 -4.48 2.56 5.15
C ARG A 16 -5.93 2.15 4.95
N ARG A 17 -6.84 3.11 5.12
CA ARG A 17 -8.29 2.91 4.95
C ARG A 17 -8.89 4.00 4.06
N PRO A 18 -8.50 4.06 2.77
CA PRO A 18 -8.99 5.07 1.84
C PRO A 18 -10.49 4.92 1.57
N ALA A 19 -11.17 6.04 1.40
CA ALA A 19 -12.50 6.09 0.79
C ALA A 19 -12.39 5.93 -0.74
N ALA A 20 -13.53 5.73 -1.40
CA ALA A 20 -13.57 5.66 -2.86
C ALA A 20 -13.06 6.98 -3.49
N GLY A 21 -12.13 6.87 -4.43
CA GLY A 21 -11.49 8.01 -5.10
C GLY A 21 -10.22 8.52 -4.40
N ASP A 22 -9.94 8.09 -3.16
CA ASP A 22 -8.74 8.51 -2.45
C ASP A 22 -7.47 7.93 -3.09
N ARG A 23 -6.39 8.70 -3.00
CA ARG A 23 -5.04 8.30 -3.38
C ARG A 23 -4.22 7.95 -2.15
N VAL A 24 -3.54 6.82 -2.22
CA VAL A 24 -2.62 6.35 -1.18
C VAL A 24 -1.23 6.28 -1.79
N ALA A 25 -0.38 7.24 -1.45
CA ALA A 25 1.02 7.21 -1.85
C ALA A 25 1.71 5.96 -1.26
N LEU A 26 2.50 5.28 -2.09
CA LEU A 26 3.42 4.26 -1.62
C LEU A 26 4.56 4.93 -0.81
N PRO A 27 5.10 4.26 0.22
CA PRO A 27 6.25 4.76 0.95
C PRO A 27 7.43 5.02 0.02
N ASP A 28 8.19 6.08 0.31
CA ASP A 28 9.41 6.42 -0.44
C ASP A 28 10.56 5.50 -0.01
N ALA A 29 10.49 4.25 -0.48
CA ALA A 29 11.39 3.18 -0.12
C ALA A 29 11.89 2.43 -1.36
N PRO A 30 13.06 1.75 -1.29
CA PRO A 30 13.57 0.95 -2.39
C PRO A 30 12.55 -0.11 -2.84
N ARG A 31 11.83 -0.70 -1.88
CA ARG A 31 10.81 -1.73 -2.11
C ARG A 31 9.57 -1.48 -1.25
N SER A 32 8.43 -1.84 -1.80
CA SER A 32 7.14 -1.86 -1.12
C SER A 32 6.40 -3.16 -1.39
N TYR A 33 5.66 -3.63 -0.40
CA TYR A 33 4.65 -4.68 -0.57
C TYR A 33 3.30 -4.13 -0.14
N ALA A 34 2.35 -4.03 -1.08
CA ALA A 34 0.98 -3.59 -0.80
C ALA A 34 0.02 -4.76 -0.96
N HIS A 35 -0.80 -5.01 0.06
CA HIS A 35 -1.81 -6.06 0.07
C HIS A 35 -3.19 -5.48 0.31
N VAL A 36 -4.17 -5.94 -0.47
CA VAL A 36 -5.56 -5.52 -0.35
C VAL A 36 -6.28 -6.46 0.60
N VAL A 37 -6.64 -5.95 1.78
CA VAL A 37 -7.41 -6.71 2.78
C VAL A 37 -8.87 -6.79 2.38
N ARG A 38 -9.43 -5.66 1.93
CA ARG A 38 -10.79 -5.55 1.40
C ARG A 38 -10.90 -4.33 0.50
N GLY A 39 -11.97 -4.30 -0.28
CA GLY A 39 -12.20 -3.25 -1.26
C GLY A 39 -11.50 -3.55 -2.58
N ALA A 40 -11.39 -2.53 -3.41
CA ALA A 40 -10.79 -2.58 -4.73
C ALA A 40 -9.97 -1.32 -4.95
N VAL A 41 -8.73 -1.51 -5.40
CA VAL A 41 -7.79 -0.43 -5.69
C VAL A 41 -7.16 -0.64 -7.06
N ALA A 42 -6.43 0.36 -7.55
CA ALA A 42 -5.61 0.21 -8.73
C ALA A 42 -4.20 0.76 -8.47
N LEU A 43 -3.18 0.04 -8.95
CA LEU A 43 -1.79 0.49 -8.98
C LEU A 43 -1.36 0.70 -10.42
N ASP A 44 -0.92 1.90 -10.77
CA ASP A 44 -0.59 2.28 -12.16
C ASP A 44 -1.70 1.94 -13.18
N GLY A 45 -2.96 1.96 -12.73
CA GLY A 45 -4.12 1.61 -13.54
C GLY A 45 -4.53 0.13 -13.49
N GLU A 46 -3.66 -0.77 -13.02
CA GLU A 46 -3.96 -2.20 -12.90
C GLU A 46 -4.86 -2.46 -11.68
N PRO A 47 -6.05 -3.07 -11.85
CA PRO A 47 -6.96 -3.32 -10.74
C PRO A 47 -6.44 -4.42 -9.81
N MET A 48 -6.71 -4.26 -8.52
CA MET A 48 -6.40 -5.22 -7.47
C MET A 48 -7.59 -5.36 -6.52
N GLY A 49 -7.99 -6.60 -6.25
CA GLY A 49 -9.08 -6.96 -5.35
C GLY A 49 -8.60 -7.59 -4.04
N PRO A 50 -9.51 -7.99 -3.16
CA PRO A 50 -9.16 -8.59 -1.87
C PRO A 50 -8.30 -9.85 -2.05
N GLY A 51 -7.20 -9.93 -1.33
CA GLY A 51 -6.23 -11.02 -1.44
C GLY A 51 -5.06 -10.72 -2.37
N ASP A 52 -5.21 -9.78 -3.31
CA ASP A 52 -4.15 -9.41 -4.24
C ASP A 52 -3.03 -8.64 -3.51
N ALA A 53 -1.83 -8.76 -4.07
CA ALA A 53 -0.67 -8.04 -3.57
C ALA A 53 0.24 -7.58 -4.70
N ALA A 54 0.77 -6.37 -4.55
CA ALA A 54 1.75 -5.79 -5.44
C ALA A 54 3.10 -5.69 -4.72
N ARG A 55 4.14 -6.19 -5.38
CA ARG A 55 5.53 -5.95 -5.02
C ARG A 55 6.06 -4.88 -5.94
N THR A 56 6.57 -3.81 -5.37
CA THR A 56 6.99 -2.63 -6.12
C THR A 56 8.42 -2.28 -5.76
N GLU A 57 9.21 -2.01 -6.78
CA GLU A 57 10.53 -1.38 -6.67
C GLU A 57 10.42 0.08 -7.13
N ASN A 58 11.37 0.92 -6.74
CA ASN A 58 11.38 2.35 -7.09
C ASN A 58 10.05 3.03 -6.75
N CYS A 59 9.60 2.89 -5.50
CA CYS A 59 8.24 3.25 -5.07
C CYS A 59 7.97 4.76 -5.06
N ARG A 60 9.01 5.58 -5.18
CA ARG A 60 8.92 7.04 -5.15
C ARG A 60 7.92 7.55 -6.18
N GLY A 61 6.93 8.31 -5.69
CA GLY A 61 5.91 8.94 -6.55
C GLY A 61 4.82 8.00 -7.06
N ARG A 62 4.83 6.72 -6.67
CA ARG A 62 3.77 5.76 -7.01
C ARG A 62 2.61 5.84 -6.02
N GLU A 63 1.41 5.60 -6.51
CA GLU A 63 0.20 5.67 -5.71
C GLU A 63 -0.79 4.55 -6.06
N LEU A 64 -1.55 4.14 -5.04
CA LEU A 64 -2.74 3.32 -5.18
C LEU A 64 -3.96 4.23 -5.23
N VAL A 65 -4.88 3.97 -6.14
CA VAL A 65 -6.16 4.67 -6.23
C VAL A 65 -7.27 3.75 -5.76
N ALA A 66 -8.00 4.16 -4.73
CA ALA A 66 -9.14 3.41 -4.24
C ALA A 66 -10.33 3.53 -5.20
N ARG A 67 -10.82 2.40 -5.71
CA ARG A 67 -12.03 2.33 -6.56
C ARG A 67 -13.30 2.22 -5.73
N GLU A 68 -13.16 1.67 -4.53
CA GLU A 68 -14.17 1.64 -3.49
C GLU A 68 -13.51 1.85 -2.11
N ALA A 69 -14.32 1.98 -1.05
CA ALA A 69 -13.79 2.05 0.31
C ALA A 69 -12.97 0.77 0.62
N SER A 70 -11.69 0.95 0.90
CA SER A 70 -10.72 -0.17 0.92
C SER A 70 -9.91 -0.20 2.22
N GLU A 71 -9.30 -1.34 2.51
CA GLU A 71 -8.30 -1.48 3.56
C GLU A 71 -7.04 -2.12 2.98
N LEU A 72 -5.91 -1.46 3.18
CA LEU A 72 -4.62 -1.84 2.63
C LEU A 72 -3.60 -2.00 3.75
N LEU A 73 -2.77 -3.02 3.61
CA LEU A 73 -1.54 -3.19 4.38
C LEU A 73 -0.38 -2.90 3.43
N VAL A 74 0.44 -1.90 3.75
CA VAL A 74 1.56 -1.49 2.93
C VAL A 74 2.84 -1.57 3.75
N TRP A 75 3.76 -2.43 3.34
CA TRP A 75 5.07 -2.54 3.94
C TRP A 75 6.07 -1.71 3.14
N GLU A 76 6.76 -0.83 3.84
CA GLU A 76 8.03 -0.25 3.42
C GLU A 76 9.15 -1.23 3.78
N LEU A 77 10.03 -1.50 2.82
CA LEU A 77 11.15 -2.43 2.96
C LEU A 77 12.44 -1.74 2.52
N GLY A 78 13.31 -1.43 3.50
CA GLY A 78 14.52 -0.62 3.32
C GLY A 78 15.38 -0.57 4.58
#